data_AF-A0A524DHZ5-F1
#
_entry.id   AF-A0A524DHZ5-F1
#
_cell.length_a   1.000
_cell.length_b   1.000
_cell.length_c   1.000
_cell.angle_alpha   90.00
_cell.angle_beta   90.00
_cell.angle_gamma   90.00
#
_symmetry.space_group_name_H-M   'P 1'
#
loop_
_entity.id
_entity.type
_entity.pdbx_description
1 polymer ?
#
loop_
_entity_poly.entity_id
_entity_poly.type
_entity_poly.pdbx_seq_one_letter_code
_entity_poly.pdbx_strand_id
1 'polypeptide(L)'
;MKLPKDLQEKKKEKPRRPRKVKKLPGGQSMSSRSMRRRMQQQGIDMEQIDATRVIIEGTEKTLVINQPEVMEMEQMGQSIFQVIGEAEEYAPGEIAIGEEEAPEREEEFEEIDATPTITENDIMLVAAQANVDRDVAESVLREHNGDIAKAIVFLKNR
;
A
#
# COMPACT_ATOMS: atom_id res chain seq x y z
N MET A 1 38.94 24.95 46.12
CA MET A 1 37.92 24.39 47.03
C MET A 1 37.59 22.98 46.58
N LYS A 2 37.53 22.00 47.50
CA LYS A 2 37.25 20.58 47.18
C LYS A 2 35.74 20.39 47.08
N LEU A 3 35.27 19.76 46.00
CA LEU A 3 33.88 19.33 45.87
C LEU A 3 33.54 18.26 46.93
N PRO A 4 32.30 18.26 47.46
CA PRO A 4 31.81 17.34 48.50
C PRO A 4 31.72 15.89 48.00
N LYS A 5 31.96 14.95 48.92
CA LYS A 5 32.18 13.50 48.70
C LYS A 5 30.92 12.69 48.34
N ASP A 6 29.77 13.35 48.21
CA ASP A 6 28.48 12.67 48.19
C ASP A 6 27.74 12.79 46.85
N LEU A 7 28.40 13.30 45.81
CA LEU A 7 27.91 13.24 44.43
C LEU A 7 28.29 11.91 43.78
N GLN A 8 27.55 10.92 44.24
CA GLN A 8 26.97 9.85 43.43
C GLN A 8 27.99 8.89 42.85
N GLU A 9 28.22 7.85 43.65
CA GLU A 9 28.55 6.49 43.26
C GLU A 9 27.65 5.99 42.10
N LYS A 10 27.83 6.52 40.90
CA LYS A 10 27.39 5.84 39.69
C LYS A 10 28.33 4.66 39.51
N LYS A 11 27.87 3.52 40.01
CA LYS A 11 28.38 2.18 39.70
C LYS A 11 28.97 2.20 38.29
N LYS A 12 30.31 2.18 38.20
CA LYS A 12 31.00 1.86 36.97
C LYS A 12 30.76 0.38 36.73
N GLU A 13 29.54 0.02 36.29
CA GLU A 13 29.31 -1.28 35.67
C GLU A 13 30.18 -1.29 34.42
N LYS A 14 31.35 -1.92 34.54
CA LYS A 14 32.20 -2.25 33.41
C LYS A 14 31.31 -2.94 32.37
N PRO A 15 31.41 -2.61 31.07
CA PRO A 15 30.61 -3.28 30.05
C PRO A 15 30.81 -4.78 30.24
N ARG A 16 29.71 -5.50 30.55
CA ARG A 16 29.77 -6.95 30.64
C ARG A 16 30.25 -7.42 29.27
N ARG A 17 31.40 -8.10 29.22
CA ARG A 17 31.91 -8.70 27.98
C ARG A 17 30.74 -9.40 27.31
N PRO A 18 30.45 -9.13 26.02
CA PRO A 18 29.40 -9.86 25.32
C PRO A 18 29.72 -11.34 25.49
N ARG A 19 28.82 -12.09 26.14
CA ARG A 19 28.94 -13.54 26.18
C ARG A 19 28.94 -13.98 24.73
N LYS A 20 29.88 -14.86 24.33
CA LYS A 20 29.82 -15.55 23.04
C LYS A 20 28.42 -16.13 22.93
N VAL A 21 27.57 -15.50 22.13
CA VAL A 21 26.29 -16.08 21.73
C VAL A 21 26.71 -17.38 21.03
N LYS A 22 26.34 -18.54 21.57
CA LYS A 22 26.44 -19.78 20.82
C LYS A 22 25.56 -19.55 19.60
N LYS A 23 26.20 -19.38 18.43
CA LYS A 23 25.49 -19.41 17.15
C LYS A 23 24.63 -20.68 17.19
N LEU A 24 23.32 -20.53 17.08
CA LEU A 24 22.42 -21.68 16.98
C LEU A 24 22.95 -22.56 15.83
N PRO A 25 23.13 -23.87 16.02
CA PRO A 25 23.47 -24.78 14.93
C PRO A 25 22.18 -25.03 14.14
N GLY A 26 21.76 -24.03 13.38
CA GLY A 26 20.56 -24.06 12.54
C GLY A 26 20.68 -23.23 11.26
N GLY A 27 21.77 -22.46 11.11
CA GLY A 27 22.11 -21.76 9.86
C GLY A 27 23.22 -22.44 9.06
N GLN A 28 23.45 -23.75 9.26
CA GLN A 28 24.38 -24.52 8.45
C GLN A 28 23.65 -25.03 7.22
N SER A 29 23.88 -24.31 6.11
CA SER A 29 23.86 -24.82 4.74
C SER A 29 23.00 -26.08 4.52
N MET A 30 21.70 -25.89 4.26
CA MET A 30 20.87 -26.89 3.59
C MET A 30 21.31 -27.14 2.13
N SER A 31 22.61 -26.97 1.82
CA SER A 31 23.14 -27.01 0.48
C SER A 31 24.60 -27.46 0.49
N SER A 32 24.87 -28.65 1.03
CA SER A 32 26.03 -29.37 0.52
C SER A 32 25.71 -29.83 -0.91
N ARG A 33 26.63 -29.68 -1.86
CA ARG A 33 26.46 -30.21 -3.23
C ARG A 33 26.14 -31.71 -3.22
N SER A 34 26.60 -32.42 -2.20
CA SER A 34 26.34 -33.84 -1.96
C SER A 34 24.87 -34.12 -1.61
N MET A 35 24.23 -33.23 -0.82
CA MET A 35 22.82 -33.33 -0.45
C MET A 35 21.90 -32.97 -1.63
N ARG A 36 22.24 -31.93 -2.41
CA ARG A 36 21.52 -31.60 -3.65
C ARG A 36 21.53 -32.76 -4.65
N ARG A 37 22.66 -33.43 -4.82
CA ARG A 37 22.79 -34.58 -5.72
C ARG A 37 21.99 -35.80 -5.24
N ARG A 38 21.88 -35.97 -3.91
CA ARG A 38 21.00 -37.00 -3.31
C ARG A 38 19.51 -36.67 -3.45
N MET A 39 19.13 -35.40 -3.31
CA MET A 39 17.74 -34.94 -3.47
C MET A 39 17.25 -35.12 -4.92
N GLN A 40 18.08 -34.75 -5.91
CA GLN A 40 17.78 -35.02 -7.34
C GLN A 40 17.67 -36.51 -7.65
N GLN A 41 18.47 -37.37 -7.00
CA GLN A 41 18.38 -38.83 -7.15
C GLN A 41 17.10 -39.43 -6.53
N GLN A 42 16.48 -38.72 -5.59
CA GLN A 42 15.22 -39.09 -4.96
C GLN A 42 13.99 -38.53 -5.68
N GLY A 43 14.19 -37.87 -6.84
CA GLY A 43 13.10 -37.27 -7.62
C GLY A 43 12.47 -36.04 -6.96
N ILE A 44 13.23 -35.37 -6.09
CA ILE A 44 12.81 -34.12 -5.46
C ILE A 44 13.21 -33.00 -6.41
N ASP A 45 12.27 -32.57 -7.24
CA ASP A 45 12.42 -31.44 -8.15
C ASP A 45 12.16 -30.12 -7.39
N MET A 46 12.99 -29.12 -7.67
CA MET A 46 12.86 -27.77 -7.10
C MET A 46 12.60 -26.80 -8.26
N GLU A 47 11.47 -26.09 -8.20
CA GLU A 47 11.07 -25.12 -9.20
C GLU A 47 11.01 -23.72 -8.59
N GLN A 48 11.44 -22.70 -9.34
CA GLN A 48 11.34 -21.32 -8.90
C GLN A 48 10.02 -20.74 -9.42
N ILE A 49 9.25 -20.14 -8.51
CA ILE A 49 8.00 -19.47 -8.85
C ILE A 49 8.26 -17.96 -8.92
N ASP A 50 7.91 -17.34 -10.04
CA ASP A 50 7.91 -15.89 -10.19
C ASP A 50 6.59 -15.34 -9.62
N ALA A 51 6.65 -14.89 -8.36
CA ALA A 51 5.50 -14.38 -7.62
C ALA A 51 5.64 -12.86 -7.42
N THR A 52 4.59 -12.11 -7.75
CA THR A 52 4.53 -10.67 -7.49
C THR A 52 4.27 -10.36 -6.01
N ARG A 53 3.48 -11.21 -5.33
CA ARG A 53 3.08 -11.08 -3.93
C ARG A 53 2.80 -12.44 -3.31
N VAL A 54 3.16 -12.61 -2.03
CA VAL A 54 2.70 -13.72 -1.18
C VAL A 54 1.87 -13.16 -0.04
N ILE A 55 0.67 -13.71 0.15
CA ILE A 55 -0.24 -13.35 1.23
C ILE A 55 -0.42 -14.58 2.12
N ILE A 56 -0.12 -14.43 3.41
CA ILE A 56 -0.30 -15.48 4.41
C ILE A 56 -1.39 -15.00 5.36
N GLU A 57 -2.62 -15.48 5.15
CA GLU A 57 -3.74 -15.20 6.04
C GLU A 57 -3.65 -16.06 7.30
N GLY A 58 -3.49 -15.41 8.44
CA GLY A 58 -3.59 -16.02 9.76
C GLY A 58 -4.88 -15.59 10.47
N THR A 59 -5.24 -16.30 11.53
CA THR A 59 -6.41 -15.95 12.35
C THR A 59 -6.23 -14.67 13.15
N GLU A 60 -4.99 -14.29 13.46
CA GLU A 60 -4.66 -13.11 14.27
C GLU A 60 -4.15 -11.94 13.44
N LYS A 61 -3.47 -12.21 12.33
CA LYS A 61 -2.87 -11.22 11.45
C LYS A 61 -2.66 -11.82 10.07
N THR A 62 -2.58 -10.96 9.08
CA THR A 62 -2.20 -11.30 7.71
C THR A 62 -0.79 -10.79 7.46
N LEU A 63 0.06 -11.62 6.84
CA LEU A 63 1.40 -11.21 6.40
C LEU A 63 1.41 -11.03 4.89
N VAL A 64 1.92 -9.91 4.42
CA VAL A 64 2.10 -9.63 2.99
C VAL A 64 3.57 -9.47 2.70
N ILE A 65 4.05 -10.21 1.70
CA ILE A 65 5.41 -10.11 1.20
C ILE A 65 5.32 -9.66 -0.25
N ASN A 66 5.81 -8.46 -0.54
CA ASN A 66 5.88 -7.90 -1.88
C ASN A 66 7.18 -8.36 -2.57
N GLN A 67 7.10 -8.72 -3.85
CA GLN A 67 8.23 -9.25 -4.65
C GLN A 67 9.06 -10.35 -3.94
N PRO A 68 8.43 -11.43 -3.46
CA PRO A 68 9.15 -12.51 -2.79
C PRO A 68 9.96 -13.38 -3.76
N GLU A 69 11.05 -13.97 -3.26
CA GLU A 69 11.69 -15.11 -3.91
C GLU A 69 11.01 -16.40 -3.41
N VAL A 70 10.32 -17.11 -4.30
CA VAL A 70 9.56 -18.33 -3.98
C VAL A 70 10.16 -19.55 -4.69
N MET A 71 10.39 -20.62 -3.94
CA MET A 71 10.78 -21.93 -4.47
C MET A 71 9.76 -22.99 -4.04
N GLU A 72 9.31 -23.82 -4.97
CA GLU A 72 8.45 -24.97 -4.73
C GLU A 72 9.25 -26.28 -4.81
N MET A 73 8.91 -27.22 -3.95
CA MET A 73 9.46 -28.58 -3.94
C MET A 73 8.32 -29.58 -3.69
N GLU A 74 8.16 -30.57 -4.56
CA GLU A 74 7.17 -31.63 -4.36
C GLU A 74 7.79 -32.84 -3.65
N GLN A 75 7.19 -33.27 -2.54
CA GLN A 75 7.60 -34.48 -1.83
C GLN A 75 6.36 -35.31 -1.45
N MET A 76 6.26 -36.55 -1.95
CA MET A 76 5.19 -37.49 -1.59
C MET A 76 3.76 -36.91 -1.75
N GLY A 77 3.54 -36.07 -2.78
CA GLY A 77 2.26 -35.40 -3.05
C GLY A 77 1.97 -34.19 -2.15
N GLN A 78 2.97 -33.68 -1.43
CA GLN A 78 2.90 -32.42 -0.68
C GLN A 78 3.83 -31.40 -1.33
N SER A 79 3.30 -30.21 -1.67
CA SER A 79 4.11 -29.07 -2.10
C SER A 79 4.66 -28.33 -0.89
N ILE A 80 5.98 -28.14 -0.88
CA ILE A 80 6.70 -27.38 0.12
C ILE A 80 7.18 -26.09 -0.55
N PHE A 81 6.70 -24.96 -0.04
CA PHE A 81 7.09 -23.63 -0.52
C PHE A 81 8.12 -23.01 0.43
N GLN A 82 9.23 -22.52 -0.13
CA GLN A 82 10.19 -21.68 0.57
C GLN A 82 10.03 -20.25 0.06
N VAL A 83 9.59 -19.35 0.94
CA VAL A 83 9.38 -17.93 0.65
C VAL A 83 10.44 -17.10 1.37
N ILE A 84 11.14 -16.24 0.64
CA ILE A 84 12.14 -15.32 1.17
C ILE A 84 11.74 -13.89 0.76
N GLY A 85 11.60 -13.00 1.74
CA GLY A 85 11.27 -11.59 1.51
C GLY A 85 11.04 -10.84 2.82
N GLU A 86 10.71 -9.55 2.71
CA GLU A 86 10.30 -8.71 3.83
C GLU A 86 8.79 -8.76 4.01
N ALA A 87 8.33 -9.02 5.24
CA ALA A 87 6.91 -9.18 5.55
C ALA A 87 6.34 -7.95 6.25
N GLU A 88 5.20 -7.47 5.77
CA GLU A 88 4.36 -6.45 6.39
C GLU A 88 3.17 -7.12 7.09
N GLU A 89 2.79 -6.63 8.27
CA GLU A 89 1.70 -7.20 9.08
C GLU A 89 0.43 -6.34 9.00
N TYR A 90 -0.71 -6.98 8.79
CA TYR A 90 -2.03 -6.36 8.69
C TYR A 90 -3.04 -7.06 9.59
N ALA A 91 -4.17 -6.40 9.87
CA ALA A 91 -5.26 -7.06 10.58
C ALA A 91 -5.93 -8.12 9.68
N PRO A 92 -6.54 -9.17 10.27
CA PRO A 92 -7.20 -10.21 9.49
C PRO A 92 -8.36 -9.61 8.68
N GLY A 93 -8.39 -9.88 7.37
CA GLY A 93 -9.43 -9.42 6.46
C GLY A 93 -9.28 -8.01 5.88
N GLU A 94 -8.18 -7.29 6.18
CA GLU A 94 -7.92 -5.96 5.59
C GLU A 94 -7.45 -6.02 4.12
N ILE A 95 -6.97 -7.17 3.66
CA ILE A 95 -6.40 -7.32 2.31
C ILE A 95 -7.40 -8.04 1.42
N ALA A 96 -7.82 -7.39 0.34
CA ALA A 96 -8.55 -8.04 -0.73
C ALA A 96 -7.61 -8.99 -1.49
N ILE A 97 -7.93 -10.29 -1.49
CA ILE A 97 -7.22 -11.30 -2.27
C ILE A 97 -8.00 -11.55 -3.54
N GLY A 98 -7.59 -10.92 -4.63
CA GLY A 98 -8.20 -11.14 -5.95
C GLY A 98 -8.49 -9.84 -6.67
N GLU A 99 -7.43 -9.16 -7.09
CA GLU A 99 -7.50 -8.16 -8.15
C GLU A 99 -6.36 -8.50 -9.11
N GLU A 100 -6.72 -9.10 -10.25
CA GLU A 100 -5.93 -8.84 -11.45
C GLU A 100 -5.82 -7.33 -11.56
N GLU A 101 -4.61 -6.81 -11.79
CA GLU A 101 -4.37 -5.41 -12.09
C GLU A 101 -5.17 -5.01 -13.35
N ALA A 102 -6.44 -4.70 -13.19
CA ALA A 102 -7.04 -3.61 -13.92
C ALA A 102 -6.73 -2.37 -13.08
N PRO A 103 -5.94 -1.40 -13.56
CA PRO A 103 -5.91 -0.09 -12.96
C PRO A 103 -7.25 0.60 -13.24
N GLU A 104 -8.33 0.09 -12.65
CA GLU A 104 -9.60 0.78 -12.56
C GLU A 104 -9.54 1.61 -11.29
N ARG A 105 -8.85 2.75 -11.44
CA ARG A 105 -9.31 4.05 -10.97
C ARG A 105 -10.51 4.01 -10.00
N GLU A 106 -10.26 3.64 -8.77
CA GLU A 106 -11.04 4.12 -7.64
C GLU A 106 -10.40 5.43 -7.18
N GLU A 107 -10.58 6.46 -8.02
CA GLU A 107 -10.83 7.76 -7.42
C GLU A 107 -12.16 7.57 -6.68
N GLU A 108 -12.09 7.36 -5.36
CA GLU A 108 -13.20 7.70 -4.47
C GLU A 108 -13.53 9.17 -4.77
N PHE A 109 -14.44 9.39 -5.72
CA PHE A 109 -15.24 10.59 -5.71
C PHE A 109 -16.11 10.43 -4.47
N GLU A 110 -15.61 10.91 -3.34
CA GLU A 110 -16.49 11.46 -2.33
C GLU A 110 -17.52 12.29 -3.10
N GLU A 111 -18.80 11.92 -3.03
CA GLU A 111 -19.91 12.81 -3.35
C GLU A 111 -19.86 13.96 -2.33
N ILE A 112 -18.86 14.82 -2.48
CA ILE A 112 -18.94 16.18 -2.03
C ILE A 112 -19.96 16.78 -2.97
N ASP A 113 -21.15 17.10 -2.45
CA ASP A 113 -22.17 17.90 -3.14
C ASP A 113 -21.47 19.00 -3.93
N ALA A 114 -21.26 18.73 -5.23
CA ALA A 114 -20.53 19.60 -6.11
C ALA A 114 -21.49 20.73 -6.46
N THR A 115 -21.71 21.66 -5.53
CA THR A 115 -22.19 22.98 -5.90
C THR A 115 -21.12 23.53 -6.82
N PRO A 116 -21.37 23.62 -8.13
CA PRO A 116 -20.38 24.12 -9.06
C PRO A 116 -20.10 25.55 -8.64
N THR A 117 -18.82 25.87 -8.42
CA THR A 117 -18.41 27.20 -8.02
C THR A 117 -18.65 28.15 -9.17
N ILE A 118 -19.79 28.84 -9.16
CA ILE A 118 -20.11 29.88 -10.14
C ILE A 118 -19.17 31.04 -9.90
N THR A 119 -18.30 31.33 -10.87
CA THR A 119 -17.37 32.45 -10.77
C THR A 119 -17.98 33.73 -11.34
N GLU A 120 -17.53 34.90 -10.88
CA GLU A 120 -17.98 36.19 -11.41
C GLU A 120 -17.69 36.33 -12.91
N ASN A 121 -16.61 35.71 -13.38
CA ASN A 121 -16.25 35.67 -14.80
C ASN A 121 -17.30 34.93 -15.64
N ASP A 122 -17.84 33.82 -15.12
CA ASP A 122 -18.88 33.05 -15.81
C ASP A 122 -20.18 33.83 -15.90
N ILE A 123 -20.56 34.52 -14.82
CA ILE A 123 -21.73 35.42 -14.78
C ILE A 123 -21.58 36.53 -15.82
N MET A 124 -20.40 37.17 -15.88
CA MET A 124 -20.12 38.22 -16.86
C MET A 124 -20.15 37.70 -18.29
N LEU A 125 -19.62 36.49 -18.53
CA LEU A 125 -19.62 35.87 -19.85
C LEU A 125 -21.05 35.57 -20.33
N VAL A 126 -21.88 34.98 -19.47
CA VAL A 126 -23.28 34.69 -19.80
C VAL A 126 -24.07 35.99 -20.00
N ALA A 127 -23.91 36.98 -19.12
CA ALA A 127 -24.57 38.28 -19.23
C ALA A 127 -24.21 38.98 -20.55
N ALA A 128 -22.93 38.98 -20.93
CA ALA A 128 -22.47 39.60 -22.18
C ALA A 128 -22.98 38.86 -23.43
N GLN A 129 -23.00 37.52 -23.41
CA GLN A 129 -23.43 36.71 -24.56
C GLN A 129 -24.94 36.67 -24.74
N ALA A 130 -25.70 36.67 -23.65
CA ALA A 130 -27.16 36.66 -23.66
C ALA A 130 -27.79 38.06 -23.60
N ASN A 131 -26.98 39.11 -23.44
CA ASN A 131 -27.41 40.51 -23.35
C ASN A 131 -28.45 40.75 -22.24
N VAL A 132 -28.14 40.24 -21.03
CA VAL A 132 -28.97 40.37 -19.81
C VAL A 132 -28.17 40.94 -18.65
N ASP A 133 -28.87 41.42 -17.62
CA ASP A 133 -28.24 41.89 -16.38
C ASP A 133 -27.56 40.76 -15.60
N ARG A 134 -26.53 41.12 -14.82
CA ARG A 134 -25.71 40.17 -14.05
C ARG A 134 -26.54 39.31 -13.10
N ASP A 135 -27.52 39.91 -12.42
CA ASP A 135 -28.38 39.21 -11.45
C ASP A 135 -29.22 38.10 -12.13
N VAL A 136 -29.66 38.34 -13.37
CA VAL A 136 -30.40 37.37 -14.18
C VAL A 136 -29.48 36.26 -14.67
N ALA A 137 -28.25 36.59 -15.09
CA ALA A 137 -27.26 35.59 -15.48
C ALA A 137 -26.85 34.68 -14.30
N GLU A 138 -26.68 35.24 -13.10
CA GLU A 138 -26.31 34.52 -11.89
C GLU A 138 -27.38 33.50 -11.46
N SER A 139 -28.65 33.92 -11.48
CA SER A 139 -29.78 33.03 -11.15
C SER A 139 -29.88 31.85 -12.12
N VAL A 140 -29.77 32.08 -13.44
CA VAL A 140 -29.83 31.01 -14.45
C VAL A 140 -28.64 30.06 -14.35
N LEU A 141 -27.44 30.58 -14.05
CA LEU A 141 -26.27 29.74 -13.80
C LEU A 141 -26.44 28.87 -12.55
N ARG A 142 -27.09 29.38 -11.50
CA ARG A 142 -27.45 28.57 -10.30
C ARG A 142 -28.45 27.47 -10.63
N GLU A 143 -29.49 27.77 -11.40
CA GLU A 143 -30.50 26.79 -11.81
C GLU A 143 -29.95 25.69 -12.73
N HIS A 144 -28.87 25.98 -13.46
CA HIS A 144 -28.23 25.06 -14.39
C HIS A 144 -26.89 24.51 -13.90
N ASN A 145 -26.66 24.49 -12.59
CA ASN A 145 -25.46 23.91 -11.99
C ASN A 145 -24.18 24.43 -12.67
N GLY A 146 -24.06 25.74 -12.85
CA GLY A 146 -22.86 26.39 -13.39
C GLY A 146 -22.56 26.10 -14.86
N ASP A 147 -23.47 25.46 -15.61
CA ASP A 147 -23.30 25.21 -17.05
C ASP A 147 -23.55 26.50 -17.85
N ILE A 148 -22.44 27.13 -18.24
CA ILE A 148 -22.41 28.37 -19.02
C ILE A 148 -23.12 28.20 -20.37
N ALA A 149 -22.89 27.09 -21.07
CA ALA A 149 -23.44 26.88 -22.39
C ALA A 149 -24.96 26.71 -22.33
N LYS A 150 -25.43 25.89 -21.38
CA LYS A 150 -26.87 25.69 -21.16
C LYS A 150 -27.57 26.97 -20.72
N ALA A 151 -26.94 27.76 -19.84
CA ALA A 151 -27.46 29.06 -19.42
C ALA A 151 -27.59 30.06 -20.58
N ILE A 152 -26.58 30.16 -21.45
CA ILE A 152 -26.63 31.06 -22.62
C ILE A 152 -27.73 30.62 -23.59
N VAL A 153 -27.85 29.33 -23.88
CA VAL A 153 -28.90 28.80 -24.77
C VAL A 153 -30.28 29.05 -24.18
N PHE A 154 -30.46 28.83 -22.88
CA PHE A 154 -31.73 29.08 -22.20
C PHE A 154 -32.14 30.56 -22.29
N LEU A 155 -31.21 31.48 -22.03
CA LEU A 155 -31.48 32.92 -22.09
C LEU A 155 -31.70 33.45 -23.51
N LYS A 156 -31.04 32.87 -24.52
CA LYS A 156 -31.22 33.27 -25.93
C LYS A 156 -32.50 32.73 -26.57
N ASN A 157 -33.05 31.65 -26.04
CA ASN A 157 -34.28 31.02 -26.54
C ASN A 157 -35.55 31.52 -25.83
N ARG A 158 -35.42 32.57 -25.01
CA ARG A 158 -36.50 33.23 -24.28
C ARG A 158 -36.97 34.48 -25.02
#